data_AF-A0A536JXZ1-F1
#
_entry.id   AF-A0A536JXZ1-F1
#
_cell.length_a   1.000
_cell.length_b   1.000
_cell.length_c   1.000
_cell.angle_alpha   90.00
_cell.angle_beta   90.00
_cell.angle_gamma   90.00
#
_symmetry.space_group_name_H-M   'P 1'
#
loop_
_entity.id
_entity.type
_entity.pdbx_description
1 polymer ?
#
loop_
_entity_poly.entity_id
_entity_poly.type
_entity_poly.pdbx_seq_one_letter_code
_entity_poly.pdbx_strand_id
1 'polypeptide(L)'
;MSHAAAAALGAIAGATIFIGLPVGRIRGVSKTVQGVLNAIATGVLIFLLWDILSHASGPVETALAALRRGDGGFFPLVGIFAAGIALGLLGLVYFNGRLFGRVKNAPPAPPKTLAMMIATGLGL
;
A
#
# COMPACT_ATOMS: atom_id res chain seq x y z
N MET A 1 -23.36 4.73 -9.37
CA MET A 1 -22.43 5.69 -10.01
C MET A 1 -22.14 5.22 -11.42
N SER A 2 -22.00 6.10 -12.41
CA SER A 2 -21.65 5.67 -13.77
C SER A 2 -20.21 5.15 -13.80
N HIS A 3 -19.94 4.07 -14.53
CA HIS A 3 -18.58 3.51 -14.66
C HIS A 3 -17.56 4.55 -15.19
N ALA A 4 -18.03 5.47 -16.04
CA ALA A 4 -17.24 6.59 -16.54
C ALA A 4 -16.80 7.55 -15.43
N ALA A 5 -17.65 7.83 -14.43
CA ALA A 5 -17.28 8.68 -13.30
C ALA A 5 -16.22 8.01 -12.40
N ALA A 6 -16.35 6.69 -12.17
CA ALA A 6 -15.34 5.93 -11.42
C ALA A 6 -13.99 5.92 -12.15
N ALA A 7 -14.00 5.73 -13.47
CA ALA A 7 -12.79 5.78 -14.30
C ALA A 7 -12.15 7.19 -14.30
N ALA A 8 -12.97 8.25 -14.40
CA ALA A 8 -12.48 9.63 -14.37
C ALA A 8 -11.84 9.97 -13.01
N LEU A 9 -12.47 9.61 -11.89
CA LEU A 9 -11.90 9.80 -10.55
C LEU A 9 -10.61 9.01 -10.35
N GLY A 10 -10.58 7.76 -10.83
CA GLY A 10 -9.36 6.94 -10.84
C GLY A 10 -8.24 7.55 -11.67
N ALA A 11 -8.55 8.13 -12.82
CA ALA A 11 -7.57 8.83 -13.67
C ALA A 11 -7.01 10.08 -12.98
N ILE A 12 -7.84 10.86 -12.30
CA ILE A 12 -7.40 12.04 -11.53
C ILE A 12 -6.49 11.60 -10.37
N ALA A 13 -6.90 10.57 -9.61
CA ALA A 13 -6.09 10.03 -8.52
C ALA A 13 -4.76 9.43 -9.01
N GLY A 14 -4.75 8.77 -10.17
CA GLY A 14 -3.51 8.27 -10.79
C GLY A 14 -2.61 9.39 -11.29
N ALA A 15 -3.18 10.43 -11.88
CA ALA A 15 -2.43 11.59 -12.37
C ALA A 15 -1.72 12.34 -11.24
N THR A 16 -2.32 12.43 -10.03
CA THR A 16 -1.67 13.08 -8.89
C THR A 16 -0.46 12.28 -8.37
N ILE A 17 -0.44 10.95 -8.51
CA ILE A 17 0.75 10.13 -8.20
C ILE A 17 1.91 10.49 -9.14
N PHE A 18 1.64 10.71 -10.42
CA PHE A 18 2.64 11.16 -11.38
C PHE A 18 3.22 12.53 -11.02
N ILE A 19 2.41 13.41 -10.42
CA ILE A 19 2.87 14.71 -9.91
C ILE A 19 3.68 14.54 -8.62
N GLY A 20 3.34 13.59 -7.76
CA GLY A 20 4.09 13.27 -6.54
C GLY A 20 5.46 12.63 -6.80
N LEU A 21 5.60 11.85 -7.89
CA LEU A 21 6.83 11.16 -8.27
C LEU A 21 8.06 12.09 -8.45
N PRO A 22 7.99 13.22 -9.19
CA PRO A 22 9.09 14.17 -9.29
C PRO A 22 9.38 14.88 -7.97
N VAL A 23 8.36 15.15 -7.14
CA VAL A 23 8.55 15.74 -5.80
C VAL A 23 9.34 14.81 -4.90
N GLY A 24 9.06 13.50 -4.94
CA GLY A 24 9.84 12.48 -4.23
C GLY A 24 11.28 12.32 -4.74
N ARG A 25 11.61 12.88 -5.91
CA ARG A 25 12.94 12.81 -6.51
C ARG A 25 13.82 14.03 -6.20
N ILE A 26 13.27 15.06 -5.55
CA ILE A 26 14.03 16.26 -5.17
C ILE A 26 15.06 15.88 -4.10
N ARG A 27 16.34 16.07 -4.42
CA ARG A 27 17.46 15.87 -3.48
C ARG A 27 17.75 17.18 -2.74
N GLY A 28 18.16 17.09 -1.47
CA GLY A 28 18.52 18.27 -0.65
C GLY A 28 17.40 18.81 0.26
N VAL A 29 16.28 18.10 0.39
CA VAL A 29 15.25 18.41 1.40
C VAL A 29 15.83 18.19 2.80
N SER A 30 15.61 19.13 3.72
CA SER A 30 16.11 19.00 5.10
C SER A 30 15.52 17.77 5.80
N LYS A 31 16.29 17.14 6.69
CA LYS A 31 15.84 15.94 7.43
C LYS A 31 14.55 16.19 8.22
N THR A 32 14.36 17.40 8.74
CA THR A 32 13.13 17.80 9.44
C THR A 32 11.90 17.74 8.53
N VAL A 33 12.00 18.29 7.31
CA VAL A 33 10.88 18.29 6.36
C VAL A 33 10.59 16.86 5.88
N GLN A 34 11.61 16.06 5.62
CA GLN A 34 11.42 14.65 5.29
C GLN A 34 10.72 13.89 6.44
N GLY A 35 11.11 14.15 7.69
CA GLY A 35 10.49 13.56 8.87
C GLY A 35 9.01 13.91 8.98
N VAL A 36 8.64 15.19 8.79
CA VAL A 36 7.25 15.65 8.82
C VAL A 36 6.44 15.02 7.69
N LEU A 37 6.96 15.04 6.45
CA LEU A 37 6.28 14.43 5.30
C LEU A 37 6.07 12.92 5.48
N ASN A 38 7.06 12.22 6.03
CA ASN A 38 6.95 10.78 6.31
C ASN A 38 5.94 10.49 7.44
N ALA A 39 5.90 11.33 8.48
CA ALA A 39 4.92 11.22 9.56
C ALA A 39 3.49 11.42 9.03
N ILE A 40 3.27 12.43 8.17
CA ILE A 40 1.98 12.68 7.52
C ILE A 40 1.59 11.50 6.63
N ALA A 41 2.51 11.03 5.78
CA ALA A 41 2.26 9.89 4.90
C ALA A 41 1.88 8.63 5.71
N THR A 42 2.60 8.36 6.79
CA THR A 42 2.30 7.25 7.70
C THR A 42 0.94 7.42 8.37
N GLY A 43 0.60 8.64 8.82
CA GLY A 43 -0.70 8.96 9.40
C GLY A 43 -1.86 8.70 8.42
N VAL A 44 -1.72 9.14 7.16
CA VAL A 44 -2.72 8.88 6.11
C VAL A 44 -2.85 7.39 5.83
N LEU A 45 -1.74 6.64 5.76
CA LEU A 45 -1.77 5.20 5.55
C LEU A 45 -2.50 4.46 6.68
N ILE A 46 -2.21 4.81 7.93
CA ILE A 46 -2.90 4.23 9.10
C ILE A 46 -4.38 4.60 9.09
N PHE A 47 -4.71 5.86 8.77
CA PHE A 47 -6.09 6.31 8.68
C PHE A 47 -6.87 5.55 7.59
N LEU A 48 -6.31 5.42 6.39
CA LEU A 48 -6.91 4.66 5.29
C LEU A 48 -7.08 3.18 5.65
N LEU A 49 -6.10 2.60 6.35
CA LEU A 49 -6.23 1.23 6.85
C LEU A 49 -7.45 1.10 7.77
N TRP A 50 -7.55 1.97 8.77
CA TRP A 50 -8.69 1.97 9.69
C TRP A 50 -10.03 2.21 8.98
N ASP A 51 -10.06 3.15 8.04
CA ASP A 51 -11.25 3.50 7.27
C ASP A 51 -11.74 2.34 6.38
N ILE A 52 -10.81 1.65 5.70
CA ILE A 52 -11.14 0.47 4.90
C ILE A 52 -11.64 -0.67 5.79
N LEU A 53 -10.99 -0.90 6.94
CA LEU A 53 -11.41 -1.93 7.89
C LEU A 53 -12.80 -1.65 8.46
N SER A 54 -13.12 -0.38 8.75
CA SER A 54 -14.42 0.00 9.32
C SER A 54 -15.55 -0.08 8.29
N HIS A 55 -15.30 0.27 7.02
CA HIS A 55 -16.28 0.14 5.95
C HIS A 55 -16.43 -1.30 5.43
N ALA A 56 -15.46 -2.18 5.70
CA ALA A 56 -15.53 -3.58 5.33
C ALA A 56 -16.53 -4.41 6.16
N SER A 57 -17.05 -3.89 7.27
CA SER A 57 -18.03 -4.61 8.12
C SER A 57 -19.39 -4.85 7.44
N GLY A 58 -19.89 -3.89 6.67
CA GLY A 58 -21.17 -4.01 5.97
C GLY A 58 -21.21 -5.19 4.98
N PRO A 59 -20.19 -5.36 4.11
CA PRO A 59 -20.04 -6.56 3.28
C PRO A 59 -19.99 -7.87 4.09
N VAL A 60 -19.40 -7.86 5.28
CA VAL A 60 -19.32 -9.04 6.16
C VAL A 60 -20.68 -9.38 6.78
N GLU A 61 -21.43 -8.36 7.22
CA GLU A 61 -22.78 -8.52 7.77
C GLU A 61 -23.79 -8.99 6.73
N THR A 62 -23.69 -8.47 5.50
CA THR A 62 -24.52 -8.93 4.37
C THR A 62 -24.20 -10.37 3.96
N ALA A 63 -22.93 -10.78 3.99
CA ALA A 63 -22.55 -12.17 3.80
C ALA A 63 -23.11 -13.09 4.91
N LEU A 64 -23.08 -12.63 6.17
CA LEU A 64 -23.64 -13.36 7.31
C LEU A 64 -25.18 -13.44 7.28
N ALA A 65 -25.86 -12.43 6.73
CA ALA A 65 -27.30 -12.43 6.54
C ALA A 65 -27.76 -13.32 5.35
N ALA A 66 -26.93 -13.47 4.31
CA ALA A 66 -27.17 -14.41 3.21
C ALA A 66 -27.07 -15.87 3.69
N LEU A 67 -26.09 -16.16 4.55
CA LEU A 67 -25.94 -17.42 5.29
C LEU A 67 -27.22 -17.86 6.02
N ARG A 68 -27.83 -16.91 6.74
CA ARG A 68 -29.01 -17.17 7.57
C ARG A 68 -30.29 -17.44 6.77
N ARG A 69 -30.33 -17.07 5.49
CA ARG A 69 -31.50 -17.25 4.61
C ARG A 69 -31.51 -18.57 3.83
N GLY A 70 -30.43 -19.33 3.84
CA GLY A 70 -30.37 -20.65 3.16
C GLY A 70 -30.33 -20.59 1.63
N ASP A 71 -30.14 -19.41 1.03
CA ASP A 71 -30.01 -19.26 -0.41
C ASP A 71 -28.65 -19.79 -0.90
N GLY A 72 -28.65 -20.54 -2.02
CA GLY A 72 -27.45 -21.12 -2.65
C GLY A 72 -26.36 -20.13 -3.11
N GLY A 73 -26.55 -18.83 -2.87
CA GLY A 73 -25.55 -17.78 -3.08
C GLY A 73 -24.44 -17.74 -2.01
N PHE A 74 -24.49 -18.59 -0.99
CA PHE A 74 -23.48 -18.63 0.09
C PHE A 74 -22.08 -19.07 -0.39
N PHE A 75 -22.00 -20.19 -1.13
CA PHE A 75 -20.73 -20.76 -1.59
C PHE A 75 -19.86 -19.81 -2.42
N PRO A 76 -20.38 -19.07 -3.42
CA PRO A 76 -19.56 -18.11 -4.17
C PRO A 76 -19.08 -16.95 -3.30
N LEU A 77 -19.88 -16.49 -2.33
CA LEU A 77 -19.50 -15.41 -1.41
C LEU A 77 -18.36 -15.82 -0.48
N VAL A 78 -18.42 -17.04 0.07
CA VAL A 78 -17.33 -17.63 0.86
C VAL A 78 -16.07 -17.79 0.02
N GLY A 79 -16.22 -18.27 -1.22
CA GLY A 79 -15.11 -18.43 -2.16
C GLY A 79 -14.38 -17.11 -2.39
N ILE A 80 -15.12 -16.02 -2.66
CA ILE A 80 -14.54 -14.68 -2.87
C ILE A 80 -13.88 -14.16 -1.58
N PHE A 81 -14.50 -14.35 -0.42
CA PHE A 81 -13.94 -13.92 0.86
C PHE A 81 -12.65 -14.67 1.22
N ALA A 82 -12.67 -16.01 1.12
CA ALA A 82 -11.51 -16.86 1.36
C ALA A 82 -10.38 -16.55 0.36
N ALA A 83 -10.72 -16.33 -0.92
CA ALA A 83 -9.75 -15.91 -1.93
C ALA A 83 -9.17 -14.53 -1.61
N GLY A 84 -9.99 -13.57 -1.17
CA GLY A 84 -9.51 -12.24 -0.75
C GLY A 84 -8.51 -12.30 0.39
N ILE A 85 -8.81 -13.09 1.44
CA ILE A 85 -7.88 -13.32 2.55
C ILE A 85 -6.62 -14.03 2.09
N ALA A 86 -6.76 -15.11 1.31
CA ALA A 86 -5.63 -15.88 0.81
C ALA A 86 -4.71 -15.02 -0.06
N LEU A 87 -5.27 -14.26 -1.01
CA LEU A 87 -4.52 -13.34 -1.86
C LEU A 87 -3.89 -12.19 -1.07
N GLY A 88 -4.58 -11.65 -0.06
CA GLY A 88 -4.05 -10.62 0.82
C GLY A 88 -2.85 -11.12 1.64
N LEU A 89 -2.97 -12.30 2.26
CA LEU A 89 -1.90 -12.91 3.05
C LEU A 89 -0.72 -13.35 2.17
N LEU A 90 -0.98 -14.02 1.06
CA LEU A 90 0.05 -14.42 0.10
C LEU A 90 0.77 -13.20 -0.49
N GLY A 91 0.02 -12.15 -0.81
CA GLY A 91 0.56 -10.87 -1.26
C GLY A 91 1.46 -10.24 -0.20
N LEU A 92 1.05 -10.23 1.06
CA LEU A 92 1.85 -9.70 2.16
C LEU A 92 3.13 -10.52 2.39
N VAL A 93 3.04 -11.86 2.35
CA VAL A 93 4.22 -12.74 2.48
C VAL A 93 5.18 -12.56 1.31
N TYR A 94 4.65 -12.48 0.08
CA TYR A 94 5.45 -12.25 -1.11
C TYR A 94 6.13 -10.88 -1.07
N PHE A 95 5.41 -9.83 -0.69
CA PHE A 95 5.95 -8.48 -0.55
C PHE A 95 7.01 -8.42 0.56
N ASN A 96 6.74 -9.04 1.71
CA ASN A 96 7.68 -9.15 2.81
C ASN A 96 8.96 -9.88 2.37
N GLY A 97 8.84 -11.04 1.72
CA GLY A 97 9.97 -11.79 1.18
C GLY A 97 10.77 -11.00 0.13
N ARG A 98 10.10 -10.23 -0.73
CA ARG A 98 10.73 -9.50 -1.84
C ARG A 98 11.31 -8.13 -1.46
N LEU A 99 10.74 -7.44 -0.47
CA LEU A 99 11.31 -6.22 0.12
C LEU A 99 12.34 -6.56 1.19
N PHE A 100 11.94 -7.28 2.24
CA PHE A 100 12.82 -7.56 3.39
C PHE A 100 13.94 -8.55 3.05
N GLY A 101 13.73 -9.47 2.11
CA GLY A 101 14.80 -10.37 1.63
C GLY A 101 15.96 -9.64 0.94
N ARG A 102 15.74 -8.43 0.41
CA ARG A 102 16.80 -7.58 -0.16
C ARG A 102 17.59 -6.81 0.90
N VAL A 103 16.96 -6.47 2.02
CA VAL A 103 17.58 -5.72 3.12
C VAL A 103 18.31 -6.65 4.09
N LYS A 104 17.80 -7.87 4.31
CA LYS A 104 18.42 -8.88 5.18
C LYS A 104 19.73 -9.45 4.64
N ASN A 105 19.93 -9.44 3.32
CA ASN A 105 21.11 -10.00 2.65
C ASN A 105 22.04 -8.92 2.07
N ALA A 106 21.88 -7.66 2.45
CA ALA A 106 22.79 -6.60 2.03
C ALA A 106 24.13 -6.77 2.78
N PRO A 107 25.26 -7.02 2.10
CA PRO A 107 26.57 -6.99 2.74
C PRO A 107 26.85 -5.60 3.32
N PRO A 108 27.64 -5.47 4.41
CA PRO A 108 28.12 -4.16 4.83
C PRO A 108 28.81 -3.48 3.64
N ALA A 109 28.32 -2.30 3.27
CA ALA A 109 28.76 -1.62 2.06
C ALA A 109 30.28 -1.38 2.15
N PRO A 110 31.08 -1.84 1.17
CA PRO A 110 32.51 -1.58 1.18
C PRO A 110 32.77 -0.06 1.20
N PRO A 111 33.84 0.43 1.85
CA PRO A 111 34.09 1.86 2.05
C PRO A 111 34.02 2.71 0.77
N LYS A 112 34.36 2.10 -0.38
CA LYS A 112 34.31 2.72 -1.70
C LYS A 112 32.88 3.03 -2.18
N THR A 113 31.90 2.23 -1.78
CA THR A 113 30.49 2.45 -2.11
C THR A 113 29.87 3.53 -1.22
N LEU A 114 30.28 3.63 0.04
CA LEU A 114 29.95 4.76 0.92
C LEU A 114 30.52 6.08 0.36
N ALA A 115 31.78 6.06 -0.09
CA ALA A 115 32.39 7.21 -0.74
C ALA A 115 31.66 7.60 -2.05
N MET A 116 31.23 6.63 -2.85
CA MET A 116 30.43 6.88 -4.05
C MET A 116 29.01 7.39 -3.73
N MET A 117 28.39 6.96 -2.62
CA MET A 117 27.09 7.46 -2.16
C MET A 117 27.16 8.92 -1.67
N ILE A 118 28.27 9.30 -1.02
CA ILE A 118 28.58 10.70 -0.68
C ILE A 118 28.84 11.50 -1.95
N ALA A 119 29.66 10.99 -2.88
CA ALA A 119 30.02 11.68 -4.12
C ALA A 119 28.84 11.83 -5.10
N THR A 120 27.90 10.87 -5.11
CA THR A 120 26.68 10.94 -5.94
C THR A 120 25.56 11.75 -5.29
N GLY A 121 25.84 12.37 -4.13
CA GLY A 121 24.93 13.27 -3.43
C GLY A 121 23.71 12.57 -2.86
N LEU A 122 23.79 11.26 -2.60
CA LEU A 122 22.67 10.50 -2.05
C LEU A 122 22.42 10.86 -0.58
N GLY A 123 23.46 11.30 0.14
CA GLY A 123 23.40 11.79 1.52
C GLY A 123 22.96 10.70 2.52
N LEU A 124 23.78 10.43 3.53
CA LEU A 124 23.33 9.64 4.69
C LEU A 124 22.22 10.39 5.44
#